data_AF-A0A496AKU2-F1
#
_entry.id   AF-A0A496AKU2-F1
#
_cell.length_a   1.000
_cell.length_b   1.000
_cell.length_c   1.000
_cell.angle_alpha   90.00
_cell.angle_beta   90.00
_cell.angle_gamma   90.00
#
_symmetry.space_group_name_H-M   'P 1'
#
loop_
_entity.id
_entity.type
_entity.pdbx_description
1 polymer ?
#
loop_
_entity_poly.entity_id
_entity_poly.type
_entity_poly.pdbx_seq_one_letter_code
_entity_poly.pdbx_strand_id
1 'polypeptide(L)'
;MDEKQELLEIYRLHAELADSVSRQRGTANRFYMLVLSGLVVLFSALIQRQNGIPLGVLMVGFGGFGMLLAAAWYVVIRSYRQLNSGKFKALHELETKLAYPFFKREWELLEEGKERKTYWRLTIVETFVPLIFFFCFAVLLGIGIYLLIANGTGGAQ
;
A
#
# COMPACT_ATOMS: atom_id res chain seq x y z
N MET A 1 41.11 11.75 -1.71
CA MET A 1 40.01 12.14 -0.81
C MET A 1 40.38 11.62 0.58
N ASP A 2 40.13 12.38 1.64
CA ASP A 2 40.37 11.90 3.01
C ASP A 2 39.39 10.75 3.32
N GLU A 3 39.83 9.69 3.99
CA GLU A 3 39.02 8.47 4.25
C GLU A 3 37.70 8.81 4.97
N LYS A 4 37.74 9.82 5.86
CA LYS A 4 36.56 10.34 6.56
C LYS A 4 35.59 11.06 5.63
N GLN A 5 36.08 11.77 4.62
CA GLN A 5 35.24 12.45 3.64
C GLN A 5 34.51 11.44 2.76
N GLU A 6 35.20 10.38 2.34
CA GLU A 6 34.59 9.28 1.57
C GLU A 6 33.49 8.57 2.36
N LEU A 7 33.74 8.26 3.63
CA LEU A 7 32.74 7.64 4.49
C LEU A 7 31.50 8.53 4.69
N LEU A 8 31.69 9.84 4.88
CA LEU A 8 30.60 10.81 5.01
C LEU A 8 29.78 10.94 3.73
N GLU A 9 30.44 10.88 2.56
CA GLU A 9 29.76 10.95 1.27
C GLU A 9 28.91 9.68 1.02
N ILE A 10 29.46 8.49 1.29
CA ILE A 10 28.72 7.23 1.20
C ILE A 10 27.51 7.24 2.15
N TYR A 11 27.69 7.73 3.39
CA TYR A 11 26.63 7.87 4.37
C TYR A 11 25.52 8.80 3.86
N ARG A 12 25.88 9.99 3.36
CA ARG A 12 24.93 10.97 2.83
C ARG A 12 24.12 10.38 1.67
N LEU A 13 24.80 9.74 0.71
CA LEU A 13 24.15 9.11 -0.44
C LEU A 13 23.16 8.02 0.01
N HIS A 14 23.54 7.19 0.99
CA HIS A 14 22.67 6.16 1.53
C HIS A 14 21.45 6.72 2.26
N ALA A 15 21.62 7.79 3.04
CA ALA A 15 20.53 8.48 3.71
C ALA A 15 19.53 9.07 2.70
N GLU A 16 20.02 9.71 1.64
CA GLU A 16 19.19 10.23 0.55
C GLU A 16 18.45 9.10 -0.21
N LEU A 17 19.12 7.96 -0.43
CA LEU A 17 18.53 6.77 -1.04
C LEU A 17 17.49 6.09 -0.14
N ALA A 18 17.60 6.17 1.18
CA ALA A 18 16.59 5.67 2.11
C ALA A 18 15.34 6.56 2.11
N ASP A 19 15.53 7.88 2.12
CA ASP A 19 14.43 8.85 2.07
C ASP A 19 13.66 8.79 0.73
N SER A 20 14.36 8.66 -0.40
CA SER A 20 13.72 8.52 -1.72
C SER A 20 12.78 7.31 -1.82
N VAL A 21 13.10 6.19 -1.17
CA VAL A 21 12.22 5.01 -1.10
C VAL A 21 10.94 5.33 -0.32
N SER A 22 11.05 6.09 0.76
CA SER A 22 9.88 6.56 1.51
C SER A 22 9.00 7.48 0.66
N ARG A 23 9.59 8.36 -0.15
CA ARG A 23 8.86 9.18 -1.14
C ARG A 23 8.18 8.33 -2.21
N GLN A 24 8.86 7.31 -2.74
CA GLN A 24 8.29 6.37 -3.72
C GLN A 24 7.10 5.61 -3.14
N ARG A 25 7.16 5.16 -1.88
CA ARG A 25 6.02 4.55 -1.17
C ARG A 25 4.81 5.49 -1.12
N GLY A 26 5.03 6.76 -0.77
CA GLY A 26 3.98 7.77 -0.75
C GLY A 26 3.33 7.99 -2.12
N THR A 27 4.12 8.00 -3.19
CA THR A 27 3.60 8.11 -4.57
C THR A 27 2.80 6.86 -4.99
N ALA A 28 3.29 5.66 -4.65
CA ALA A 28 2.56 4.42 -4.91
C ALA A 28 1.20 4.40 -4.19
N ASN A 29 1.15 4.83 -2.92
CA ASN A 29 -0.11 4.92 -2.17
C ASN A 29 -1.11 5.85 -2.83
N ARG A 30 -0.67 7.04 -3.28
CA ARG A 30 -1.55 7.98 -4.01
C ARG A 30 -2.05 7.39 -5.32
N PHE A 31 -1.19 6.71 -6.07
CA PHE A 31 -1.56 6.06 -7.33
C PHE A 31 -2.70 5.05 -7.12
N TYR A 32 -2.54 4.12 -6.18
CA TYR A 32 -3.58 3.10 -5.94
C TYR A 32 -4.87 3.70 -5.38
N MET A 33 -4.80 4.71 -4.50
CA MET A 33 -5.98 5.44 -4.07
C MET A 33 -6.75 6.04 -5.24
N LEU A 34 -6.05 6.72 -6.16
CA LEU A 34 -6.67 7.32 -7.35
C LEU A 34 -7.28 6.27 -8.27
N VAL A 35 -6.58 5.17 -8.52
CA VAL A 35 -7.07 4.07 -9.38
C VAL A 35 -8.32 3.42 -8.77
N LEU A 36 -8.31 3.09 -7.48
CA LEU A 36 -9.45 2.46 -6.81
C LEU A 36 -10.64 3.42 -6.69
N SER A 37 -10.42 4.69 -6.35
CA SER A 37 -11.48 5.70 -6.36
C SER A 37 -12.06 5.91 -7.76
N GLY A 38 -11.22 5.98 -8.79
CA GLY A 38 -11.65 6.06 -10.18
C GLY A 38 -12.47 4.85 -10.61
N LEU A 39 -12.10 3.65 -10.15
CA LEU A 39 -12.85 2.42 -10.40
C LEU A 39 -14.26 2.48 -9.79
N VAL A 40 -14.40 3.01 -8.57
CA VAL A 40 -15.69 3.20 -7.91
C VAL A 40 -16.57 4.22 -8.65
N VAL A 41 -15.98 5.33 -9.11
CA VAL A 41 -16.70 6.34 -9.91
C VAL A 41 -17.17 5.75 -11.23
N LEU A 42 -16.30 5.01 -11.93
CA LEU A 42 -16.64 4.34 -13.17
C LEU A 42 -17.77 3.32 -12.98
N PHE A 43 -17.71 2.52 -11.91
CA PHE A 43 -18.77 1.57 -11.55
C PHE A 43 -20.12 2.28 -11.36
N SER A 44 -20.15 3.37 -10.58
CA SER A 44 -21.36 4.17 -10.35
C SER A 44 -21.95 4.76 -11.64
N ALA A 45 -21.08 5.24 -12.55
CA ALA A 45 -21.51 5.77 -13.84
C ALA A 45 -22.09 4.67 -14.76
N LEU A 46 -21.50 3.47 -14.75
CA LEU A 46 -21.95 2.35 -15.57
C LEU A 46 -23.27 1.76 -15.08
N ILE A 47 -23.51 1.67 -13.76
CA ILE A 47 -24.81 1.21 -13.23
C ILE A 47 -25.95 2.10 -13.74
N GLN A 48 -25.75 3.42 -13.77
CA GLN A 48 -26.78 4.37 -14.24
C GLN A 48 -27.05 4.28 -15.75
N ARG A 49 -26.10 3.73 -16.52
CA ARG A 49 -26.19 3.61 -17.98
C ARG A 49 -26.29 2.15 -18.45
N GLN A 50 -26.50 1.20 -17.54
CA GLN A 50 -26.53 -0.21 -17.88
C GLN A 50 -27.79 -0.52 -18.70
N ASN A 51 -27.62 -0.73 -20.01
CA ASN A 51 -28.71 -1.16 -20.89
C ASN A 51 -28.42 -2.60 -21.31
N GLY A 52 -29.21 -3.55 -20.80
CA GLY A 52 -29.12 -4.97 -21.16
C GLY A 52 -28.01 -5.77 -20.48
N ILE A 53 -27.11 -5.15 -19.71
CA ILE A 53 -26.12 -5.86 -18.89
C ILE A 53 -26.70 -6.12 -17.49
N PRO A 54 -26.76 -7.37 -17.02
CA PRO A 54 -27.23 -7.65 -15.67
C PRO A 54 -26.30 -7.02 -14.62
N LEU A 55 -26.87 -6.35 -13.63
CA LEU A 55 -26.14 -5.69 -12.55
C LEU A 55 -25.14 -6.63 -11.85
N GLY A 56 -25.53 -7.90 -11.67
CA GLY A 56 -24.66 -8.92 -11.08
C GLY A 56 -23.36 -9.14 -11.86
N VAL A 57 -23.38 -9.07 -13.20
CA VAL A 57 -22.17 -9.20 -14.03
C VAL A 57 -21.21 -8.04 -13.79
N LEU A 58 -21.75 -6.81 -13.74
CA LEU A 58 -20.94 -5.62 -13.45
C LEU A 58 -20.34 -5.69 -12.03
N MET A 59 -21.13 -6.09 -11.04
CA MET A 59 -20.67 -6.22 -9.65
C MET A 59 -19.57 -7.28 -9.49
N VAL A 60 -19.69 -8.42 -10.16
CA VAL A 60 -18.64 -9.45 -10.14
C VAL A 60 -17.37 -8.97 -10.83
N GLY A 61 -17.49 -8.32 -12.01
CA GLY A 61 -16.34 -7.81 -12.75
C GLY A 61 -15.57 -6.74 -11.98
N PHE A 62 -16.28 -5.71 -11.49
CA PHE A 62 -15.67 -4.63 -10.71
C PHE A 62 -15.18 -5.09 -9.34
N GLY A 63 -15.93 -5.97 -8.68
CA GLY A 63 -15.53 -6.60 -7.42
C GLY A 63 -14.23 -7.40 -7.57
N GLY A 64 -14.16 -8.28 -8.56
CA GLY A 64 -12.96 -9.09 -8.81
C GLY A 64 -11.75 -8.25 -9.17
N PHE A 65 -11.91 -7.30 -10.10
CA PHE A 65 -10.82 -6.42 -10.51
C PHE A 65 -10.35 -5.50 -9.37
N GLY A 66 -11.27 -4.94 -8.60
CA GLY A 66 -10.95 -4.11 -7.44
C GLY A 66 -10.21 -4.89 -6.34
N MET A 67 -10.59 -6.14 -6.08
CA MET A 67 -9.85 -7.02 -5.16
C MET A 67 -8.42 -7.28 -5.63
N LEU A 68 -8.22 -7.56 -6.92
CA LEU A 68 -6.88 -7.79 -7.48
C LEU A 68 -5.99 -6.54 -7.34
N LEU A 69 -6.52 -5.36 -7.63
CA LEU A 69 -5.81 -4.10 -7.46
C LEU A 69 -5.47 -3.82 -5.98
N ALA A 70 -6.40 -4.06 -5.07
CA ALA A 70 -6.18 -3.90 -3.64
C ALA A 70 -5.12 -4.88 -3.10
N ALA A 71 -5.12 -6.13 -3.59
CA ALA A 71 -4.09 -7.12 -3.26
C ALA A 71 -2.72 -6.71 -3.81
N ALA A 72 -2.65 -6.24 -5.06
CA ALA A 72 -1.43 -5.72 -5.66
C ALA A 72 -0.87 -4.53 -4.86
N TRP A 73 -1.75 -3.61 -4.45
CA TRP A 73 -1.36 -2.47 -3.59
C TRP A 73 -0.75 -2.93 -2.28
N TYR A 74 -1.36 -3.90 -1.60
CA TYR A 74 -0.83 -4.49 -0.37
C TYR A 74 0.57 -5.08 -0.57
N VAL A 75 0.78 -5.83 -1.65
CA VAL A 75 2.09 -6.43 -1.99
C VAL A 75 3.15 -5.34 -2.22
N VAL A 76 2.79 -4.28 -2.94
CA VAL A 76 3.69 -3.15 -3.21
C VAL A 76 4.10 -2.44 -1.92
N ILE A 77 3.17 -2.14 -1.01
CA ILE A 77 3.49 -1.55 0.30
C ILE A 77 4.43 -2.47 1.10
N ARG A 78 4.14 -3.78 1.10
CA ARG A 78 4.98 -4.76 1.80
C ARG A 78 6.40 -4.81 1.23
N SER A 79 6.54 -4.76 -0.09
CA SER A 79 7.84 -4.72 -0.77
C SER A 79 8.64 -3.48 -0.38
N TYR A 80 8.04 -2.29 -0.43
CA TYR A 80 8.69 -1.06 0.01
C TYR A 80 9.11 -1.12 1.48
N ARG A 81 8.31 -1.74 2.36
CA ARG A 81 8.66 -1.93 3.76
C ARG A 81 9.89 -2.82 3.94
N GLN A 82 9.96 -3.93 3.20
CA GLN A 82 11.10 -4.85 3.25
C GLN A 82 12.37 -4.18 2.73
N LEU A 83 12.28 -3.48 1.61
CA LEU A 83 13.41 -2.75 1.03
C LEU A 83 13.93 -1.67 1.98
N ASN A 84 13.01 -0.88 2.56
CA ASN A 84 13.39 0.17 3.50
C ASN A 84 14.07 -0.41 4.75
N SER A 85 13.53 -1.51 5.30
CA SER A 85 14.16 -2.20 6.43
C SER A 85 15.57 -2.69 6.11
N GLY A 86 15.80 -3.21 4.90
CA GLY A 86 17.14 -3.61 4.44
C GLY A 86 18.10 -2.42 4.35
N LYS A 87 17.66 -1.32 3.75
CA LYS A 87 18.46 -0.08 3.65
C LYS A 87 18.84 0.50 5.01
N PHE A 88 17.88 0.54 5.95
CA PHE A 88 18.15 1.03 7.31
C PHE A 88 19.16 0.15 8.06
N LYS A 89 19.13 -1.17 7.87
CA LYS A 89 20.14 -2.07 8.46
C LYS A 89 21.55 -1.78 7.93
N ALA A 90 21.69 -1.64 6.61
CA ALA A 90 22.97 -1.27 6.01
C ALA A 90 23.46 0.11 6.49
N LEU A 91 22.54 1.07 6.62
CA LEU A 91 22.85 2.41 7.15
C LEU A 91 23.35 2.35 8.60
N HIS A 92 22.70 1.57 9.47
CA HIS A 92 23.15 1.39 10.86
C HIS A 92 24.52 0.69 10.95
N GLU A 93 24.81 -0.27 10.07
CA GLU A 93 26.13 -0.88 10.01
C GLU A 93 27.20 0.15 9.61
N LEU A 94 26.89 1.02 8.66
CA LEU A 94 27.78 2.10 8.24
C LEU A 94 27.99 3.13 9.36
N GLU A 95 26.94 3.45 10.13
CA GLU A 95 27.01 4.34 11.29
C GLU A 95 27.96 3.87 12.40
N THR A 96 28.29 2.58 12.49
CA THR A 96 29.30 2.09 13.45
C THR A 96 30.70 2.62 13.19
N LYS A 97 30.95 3.11 11.97
CA LYS A 97 32.23 3.69 11.54
C LYS A 97 32.24 5.22 11.67
N LEU A 98 31.09 5.84 11.95
CA LEU A 98 30.98 7.28 12.15
C LEU A 98 31.10 7.64 13.63
N ALA A 99 31.51 8.89 13.90
CA ALA A 99 31.61 9.41 15.26
C ALA A 99 30.25 9.51 15.97
N TYR A 100 29.14 9.59 15.22
CA TYR A 100 27.81 9.72 15.76
C TYR A 100 26.78 8.95 14.91
N PRO A 101 26.06 7.97 15.48
CA PRO A 101 25.08 7.16 14.75
C PRO A 101 23.69 7.80 14.80
N PHE A 102 23.44 8.75 13.90
CA PHE A 102 22.27 9.62 13.94
C PHE A 102 20.94 8.85 13.84
N PHE A 103 20.77 8.00 12.83
CA PHE A 103 19.54 7.26 12.59
C PHE A 103 19.31 6.17 13.64
N LYS A 104 20.37 5.52 14.12
CA LYS A 104 20.26 4.61 15.27
C LYS A 104 19.74 5.35 16.50
N ARG A 105 20.31 6.53 16.79
CA ARG A 105 19.89 7.32 17.94
C ARG A 105 18.47 7.83 17.80
N GLU A 106 18.07 8.25 16.60
CA GLU A 106 16.68 8.60 16.27
C GLU A 106 15.74 7.43 16.55
N TRP A 107 16.09 6.22 16.10
CA TRP A 107 15.27 5.03 16.33
C TRP A 107 15.13 4.66 17.81
N GLU A 108 16.21 4.84 18.59
CA GLU A 108 16.19 4.68 20.06
C GLU A 108 15.30 5.71 20.75
N LEU A 109 15.34 6.99 20.32
CA LEU A 109 14.48 8.05 20.83
C LEU A 109 13.00 7.83 20.50
N LEU A 110 12.72 7.13 19.40
CA LEU A 110 11.38 6.65 19.04
C LEU A 110 11.00 5.33 19.74
N GLU A 111 11.78 4.91 20.75
CA GLU A 111 11.59 3.68 21.54
C GLU A 111 11.49 2.42 20.67
N GLU A 112 12.21 2.42 19.55
CA GLU A 112 12.19 1.36 18.54
C GLU A 112 10.76 1.05 18.01
N GLY A 113 9.84 2.01 18.16
CA GLY A 113 8.43 1.86 17.89
C GLY A 113 7.73 0.79 18.75
N LYS A 114 8.22 0.51 19.96
CA LYS A 114 7.58 -0.40 20.94
C LYS A 114 6.35 0.25 21.56
N GLU A 115 6.39 1.55 21.82
CA GLU A 115 5.26 2.29 22.38
C GLU A 115 4.48 3.04 21.29
N ARG A 116 3.17 2.73 21.19
CA ARG A 116 2.26 3.44 20.27
C ARG A 116 2.01 4.90 20.67
N LYS A 117 2.30 5.28 21.94
CA LYS A 117 2.19 6.67 22.40
C LYS A 117 3.31 7.55 21.84
N THR A 118 4.51 6.99 21.68
CA THR A 118 5.72 7.70 21.25
C THR A 118 5.85 7.74 19.72
N TYR A 119 5.50 6.65 19.03
CA TYR A 119 5.54 6.59 17.57
C TYR A 119 4.40 5.76 16.97
N TRP A 120 3.46 6.43 16.30
CA TRP A 120 2.51 5.77 15.42
C TRP A 120 3.22 5.35 14.14
N ARG A 121 3.44 4.04 13.97
CA ARG A 121 3.96 3.49 12.72
C ARG A 121 2.95 3.78 11.61
N LEU A 122 3.24 4.77 10.78
CA LEU A 122 2.45 5.16 9.60
C LEU A 122 2.13 3.94 8.72
N THR A 123 3.01 2.95 8.73
CA THR A 123 2.88 1.66 8.05
C THR A 123 1.65 0.85 8.47
N ILE A 124 1.18 0.96 9.71
CA ILE A 124 -0.04 0.24 10.16
C ILE A 124 -1.25 0.83 9.44
N VAL A 125 -1.34 2.16 9.38
CA VAL A 125 -2.43 2.86 8.68
C VAL A 125 -2.38 2.57 7.19
N GLU A 126 -1.20 2.69 6.56
CA GLU A 126 -1.03 2.45 5.13
C GLU A 126 -1.32 1.00 4.73
N THR A 127 -1.06 0.02 5.59
CA THR A 127 -1.37 -1.40 5.32
C THR A 127 -2.87 -1.71 5.51
N PHE A 128 -3.57 -0.90 6.31
CA PHE A 128 -5.00 -1.11 6.60
C PHE A 128 -5.90 -0.65 5.46
N VAL A 129 -5.53 0.43 4.75
CA VAL A 129 -6.36 0.97 3.65
C VAL A 129 -6.57 -0.02 2.50
N PRO A 130 -5.55 -0.70 1.95
CA PRO A 130 -5.74 -1.73 0.93
C PRO A 130 -6.67 -2.86 1.39
N LEU A 131 -6.60 -3.25 2.66
CA LEU A 131 -7.47 -4.29 3.22
C LEU A 131 -8.93 -3.84 3.26
N ILE A 132 -9.20 -2.59 3.67
CA ILE A 132 -10.57 -2.03 3.62
C ILE A 132 -11.11 -2.13 2.19
N PHE A 133 -10.37 -1.64 1.19
CA PHE A 133 -10.80 -1.72 -0.21
C PHE A 133 -11.03 -3.16 -0.65
N PHE A 134 -10.11 -4.08 -0.31
CA PHE A 134 -10.25 -5.49 -0.63
C PHE A 134 -11.57 -6.06 -0.10
N PHE A 135 -11.91 -5.81 1.18
CA PHE A 135 -13.16 -6.27 1.77
C PHE A 135 -14.40 -5.61 1.14
N CYS A 136 -14.34 -4.30 0.85
CA CYS A 136 -15.44 -3.62 0.14
C CYS A 136 -15.72 -4.25 -1.22
N PHE A 137 -14.67 -4.54 -2.00
CA PHE A 137 -14.81 -5.20 -3.30
C PHE A 137 -15.21 -6.68 -3.18
N ALA A 138 -14.80 -7.38 -2.12
CA ALA A 138 -15.23 -8.74 -1.85
C ALA A 138 -16.74 -8.82 -1.54
N VAL A 139 -17.26 -7.87 -0.75
CA VAL A 139 -18.70 -7.75 -0.51
C VAL A 139 -19.44 -7.44 -1.82
N LEU A 140 -18.92 -6.52 -2.63
CA LEU A 140 -19.50 -6.20 -3.94
C LEU A 140 -19.58 -7.45 -4.84
N LEU A 141 -18.49 -8.22 -4.90
CA LEU A 141 -18.41 -9.47 -5.66
C LEU A 141 -19.44 -10.50 -5.15
N GLY A 142 -19.52 -10.69 -3.83
CA GLY A 142 -20.46 -11.63 -3.22
C GLY A 142 -21.93 -11.29 -3.52
N ILE A 143 -22.29 -10.01 -3.43
CA ILE A 143 -23.62 -9.53 -3.82
C ILE A 143 -23.86 -9.78 -5.32
N GLY A 144 -22.87 -9.50 -6.16
CA GLY A 144 -22.95 -9.75 -7.60
C GLY A 144 -23.23 -11.23 -7.93
N ILE A 145 -22.50 -12.15 -7.30
CA ILE A 145 -22.72 -13.60 -7.45
C ILE A 145 -24.14 -13.98 -7.02
N TYR A 146 -24.57 -13.52 -5.84
CA TYR A 146 -25.91 -13.79 -5.33
C TYR A 146 -27.00 -13.33 -6.31
N LEU A 147 -26.88 -12.12 -6.87
CA LEU A 147 -27.84 -11.60 -7.84
C LEU A 147 -27.87 -12.43 -9.13
N LEU A 148 -26.73 -12.93 -9.60
CA LEU A 148 -26.70 -13.79 -10.79
C LEU A 148 -27.38 -15.13 -10.55
N ILE A 149 -27.18 -15.74 -9.38
CA ILE A 149 -27.83 -16.99 -9.01
C ILE A 149 -29.35 -16.79 -8.89
N ALA A 150 -29.78 -15.75 -8.16
CA ALA A 150 -31.19 -15.46 -7.94
C ALA A 150 -31.96 -15.17 -9.25
N ASN A 151 -31.36 -14.39 -10.16
CA ASN A 151 -31.96 -14.10 -11.46
C ASN A 151 -31.98 -15.31 -12.40
N GLY A 152 -30.98 -16.21 -12.30
CA GLY A 152 -30.95 -17.47 -13.06
C GLY A 152 -32.04 -18.46 -12.63
N THR A 153 -32.42 -18.46 -11.35
CA THR A 153 -33.50 -19.33 -10.83
C THR A 153 -34.91 -18.84 -11.13
N GLY A 154 -35.10 -17.55 -11.42
CA GLY A 154 -36.42 -16.96 -11.70
C GLY A 154 -36.92 -17.12 -13.15
N GLY A 155 -36.07 -17.53 -14.09
CA GLY A 155 -36.42 -17.70 -15.51
C GLY A 155 -36.84 -19.12 -15.91
N ALA A 156 -36.96 -20.05 -14.96
CA ALA A 156 -37.31 -21.45 -15.18
C ALA A 156 -38.78 -21.79 -14.82
N GLN A 157 -39.66 -20.79 -14.72
CA GLN A 157 -41.11 -20.97 -14.53
C GLN A 157 -41.89 -20.41 -15.72
#